data_AF-D6VAU3-F1
#
_entry.id   AF-D6VAU3-F1
#
_cell.length_a   1.000
_cell.length_b   1.000
_cell.length_c   1.000
_cell.angle_alpha   90.00
_cell.angle_beta   90.00
_cell.angle_gamma   90.00
#
_symmetry.space_group_name_H-M   'P 1'
#
loop_
_entity.id
_entity.type
_entity.pdbx_description
1 polymer ?
#
loop_
_entity_poly.entity_id
_entity_poly.type
_entity_poly.pdbx_seq_one_letter_code
_entity_poly.pdbx_strand_id
1 'polypeptide(L)'
;MLRGNKTYRVWCPKVIAKIGAIQQDPLESRCIVIDMMRAPPDLAPERLQSRHDEGLAALNRRCQAWAAKAPAILRQVVPTFPTGFTGRLIDKWEPLFAIAQLAGSDWANRVQIAAIGLEKSRMLDVHPSEQLLIDIHEIFSTTGLPAFKSEDLARYLRRTPDRPWSDWTNPQRKLSQMLRAYRIRPKNVRTPTQGKGYTRDQFQRVFDVFIHKRSFAPALVGTDGTDGTASARTKGDIE
;
A
#
# COMPACT_ATOMS: atom_id res chain seq x y z
N MET A 1 21.33 -5.40 44.33
CA MET A 1 20.29 -6.38 43.93
C MET A 1 19.41 -5.76 42.85
N LEU A 2 19.57 -6.15 41.59
CA LEU A 2 18.66 -5.77 40.51
C LEU A 2 17.35 -6.54 40.70
N ARG A 3 16.22 -5.82 40.84
CA ARG A 3 14.86 -6.40 40.90
C ARG A 3 14.66 -7.27 39.65
N GLY A 4 14.24 -8.52 39.86
CA GLY A 4 14.17 -9.55 38.82
C GLY A 4 13.52 -9.10 37.50
N ASN A 5 14.11 -9.55 36.39
CA ASN A 5 13.65 -9.28 35.04
C ASN A 5 12.20 -9.74 34.85
N LYS A 6 11.24 -8.81 34.87
CA LYS A 6 9.87 -9.07 34.42
C LYS A 6 9.83 -9.19 32.90
N THR A 7 9.47 -10.36 32.41
CA THR A 7 9.20 -10.60 30.99
C THR A 7 7.77 -10.17 30.63
N TYR A 8 7.63 -9.33 29.61
CA TYR A 8 6.33 -8.87 29.12
C TYR A 8 5.99 -9.56 27.80
N ARG A 9 4.77 -10.09 27.67
CA ARG A 9 4.22 -10.54 26.39
C ARG A 9 3.73 -9.31 25.61
N VAL A 10 4.59 -8.77 24.77
CA VAL A 10 4.33 -7.54 24.00
C VAL A 10 3.67 -7.78 22.63
N TRP A 11 3.63 -9.04 22.18
CA TRP A 11 3.05 -9.42 20.90
C TRP A 11 1.60 -9.86 21.05
N CYS A 12 0.70 -9.12 20.42
CA CYS A 12 -0.69 -9.53 20.20
C CYS A 12 -1.20 -8.94 18.88
N PRO A 13 -2.14 -9.62 18.20
CA PRO A 13 -2.85 -9.01 17.08
C PRO A 13 -3.60 -7.78 17.60
N LYS A 14 -3.58 -6.69 16.82
CA LYS A 14 -4.28 -5.45 17.12
C LYS A 14 -5.13 -5.07 15.92
N VAL A 15 -6.37 -4.68 16.19
CA VAL A 15 -7.27 -4.08 15.20
C VAL A 15 -7.51 -2.65 15.64
N ILE A 16 -7.34 -1.71 14.71
CA ILE A 16 -7.53 -0.29 14.93
C ILE A 16 -8.57 0.18 13.92
N ALA A 17 -9.67 0.75 14.40
CA ALA A 17 -10.70 1.34 13.57
C ALA A 17 -10.65 2.87 13.71
N LYS A 18 -10.68 3.58 12.59
CA LYS A 18 -10.66 5.05 12.53
C LYS A 18 -11.52 5.51 11.35
N ILE A 19 -12.18 6.66 11.51
CA ILE A 19 -12.78 7.38 10.39
C ILE A 19 -11.68 8.18 9.67
N GLY A 20 -11.50 7.93 8.37
CA GLY A 20 -10.45 8.52 7.55
C GLY A 20 -9.08 7.86 7.75
N ALA A 21 -8.07 8.33 7.00
CA ALA A 21 -6.77 7.68 6.91
C ALA A 21 -5.99 7.62 8.23
N ILE A 22 -5.18 6.57 8.40
CA ILE A 22 -4.20 6.45 9.49
C ILE A 22 -3.02 7.37 9.17
N GLN A 23 -3.00 8.57 9.75
CA GLN A 23 -2.03 9.63 9.43
C GLN A 23 -0.59 9.36 9.92
N GLN A 24 -0.30 8.18 10.47
CA GLN A 24 1.02 7.85 11.04
C GLN A 24 1.72 6.74 10.26
N ASP A 25 2.64 7.15 9.38
CA ASP A 25 3.47 6.29 8.52
C ASP A 25 4.14 5.09 9.26
N PRO A 26 4.65 5.22 10.51
CA PRO A 26 5.20 4.06 11.21
C PRO A 26 4.16 2.99 11.56
N LEU A 27 2.96 3.39 11.96
CA LEU A 27 1.91 2.43 12.33
C LEU A 27 1.33 1.79 11.07
N GLU A 28 0.96 2.64 10.12
CA GLU A 28 0.33 2.25 8.87
C GLU A 28 1.18 1.28 8.04
N SER A 29 2.50 1.52 7.97
CA SER A 29 3.43 0.61 7.29
C SER A 29 3.52 -0.79 7.90
N ARG A 30 2.95 -1.01 9.09
CA ARG A 30 2.88 -2.31 9.79
C ARG A 30 1.46 -2.86 9.85
N CYS A 31 0.50 -2.21 9.19
CA CYS A 31 -0.89 -2.64 9.14
C CYS A 31 -1.26 -3.11 7.74
N ILE A 32 -2.14 -4.12 7.69
CA ILE A 32 -2.95 -4.40 6.52
C ILE A 32 -4.19 -3.52 6.66
N VAL A 33 -4.30 -2.51 5.80
CA VAL A 33 -5.40 -1.54 5.84
C VAL A 33 -6.55 -2.07 5.02
N ILE A 34 -7.75 -2.04 5.59
CA ILE A 34 -8.99 -2.44 4.95
C ILE A 34 -9.91 -1.22 4.99
N ASP A 35 -10.15 -0.64 3.83
CA ASP A 35 -11.06 0.49 3.71
C ASP A 35 -12.51 0.00 3.76
N MET A 36 -13.28 0.56 4.68
CA MET A 36 -14.69 0.25 4.85
C MET A 36 -15.54 1.38 4.28
N MET A 37 -16.51 1.00 3.45
CA MET A 37 -17.52 1.92 2.93
C MET A 37 -18.80 1.84 3.77
N ARG A 38 -19.58 2.93 3.77
CA ARG A 38 -20.92 2.88 4.36
C ARG A 38 -21.75 1.85 3.63
N ALA A 39 -22.47 1.03 4.38
CA ALA A 39 -23.46 0.14 3.82
C ALA A 39 -24.49 0.97 3.04
N PRO A 40 -24.87 0.55 1.82
CA PRO A 40 -25.94 1.20 1.09
C PRO A 40 -27.28 0.97 1.80
N PRO A 41 -28.31 1.83 1.60
CA PRO A 41 -29.56 1.78 2.37
C PRO A 41 -30.35 0.47 2.26
N ASP A 42 -30.15 -0.26 1.18
CA ASP A 42 -30.78 -1.55 0.86
C ASP A 42 -30.05 -2.75 1.50
N LEU A 43 -28.82 -2.55 1.96
CA LEU A 43 -28.09 -3.56 2.72
C LEU A 43 -28.49 -3.45 4.20
N ALA A 44 -29.24 -4.44 4.70
CA ALA A 44 -29.52 -4.61 6.12
C ALA A 44 -28.47 -5.56 6.74
N PRO A 45 -27.31 -5.06 7.22
CA PRO A 45 -26.30 -5.95 7.81
C PRO A 45 -26.84 -6.58 9.09
N GLU A 46 -26.69 -7.90 9.20
CA GLU A 46 -26.98 -8.60 10.44
C GLU A 46 -26.01 -8.11 11.53
N ARG A 47 -26.57 -7.82 12.72
CA ARG A 47 -25.76 -7.38 13.85
C ARG A 47 -25.11 -8.58 14.51
N LEU A 48 -23.79 -8.70 14.39
CA LEU A 48 -23.02 -9.73 15.09
C LEU A 48 -23.15 -9.56 16.62
N GLN A 49 -23.86 -10.48 17.29
CA GLN A 49 -24.00 -10.50 18.74
C GLN A 49 -23.08 -11.57 19.36
N SER A 50 -21.82 -11.20 19.61
CA SER A 50 -20.77 -12.14 20.04
C SER A 50 -21.07 -12.96 21.31
N ARG A 51 -21.98 -12.50 22.18
CA ARG A 51 -22.27 -13.10 23.48
C ARG A 51 -23.20 -14.32 23.44
N HIS A 52 -23.88 -14.59 22.33
CA HIS A 52 -24.88 -15.67 22.23
C HIS A 52 -24.71 -16.56 20.99
N ASP A 53 -23.63 -16.39 20.23
CA ASP A 53 -23.41 -17.17 19.03
C ASP A 53 -22.57 -18.42 19.36
N GLU A 54 -23.25 -19.55 19.53
CA GLU A 54 -22.61 -20.84 19.75
C GLU A 54 -21.67 -21.23 18.60
N GLY A 55 -21.97 -20.79 17.38
CA GLY A 55 -21.15 -20.97 16.19
C GLY A 55 -19.81 -20.25 16.33
N LEU A 56 -19.81 -18.99 16.76
CA LEU A 56 -18.58 -18.24 17.04
C LEU A 56 -17.78 -18.85 18.20
N ALA A 57 -18.44 -19.32 19.25
CA ALA A 57 -17.78 -20.00 20.37
C ALA A 57 -17.12 -21.32 19.91
N ALA A 58 -17.81 -22.10 19.07
CA ALA A 58 -17.27 -23.31 18.48
C ALA A 58 -16.08 -23.01 17.54
N LEU A 59 -16.20 -21.99 16.68
CA LEU A 59 -15.13 -21.54 15.81
C LEU A 59 -13.91 -21.09 16.63
N ASN A 60 -14.13 -20.32 17.70
CA ASN A 60 -13.06 -19.86 18.58
C ASN A 60 -12.28 -21.04 19.18
N ARG A 61 -12.97 -22.06 19.70
CA ARG A 61 -12.33 -23.29 20.23
C ARG A 61 -11.50 -23.99 19.17
N ARG A 62 -12.02 -24.13 17.93
CA ARG A 62 -11.28 -24.72 16.81
C ARG A 62 -10.03 -23.93 16.46
N CYS A 63 -10.13 -22.60 16.39
CA CYS A 63 -9.00 -21.71 16.14
C CYS A 63 -7.93 -21.81 17.24
N GLN A 64 -8.34 -21.86 18.52
CA GLN A 64 -7.41 -22.03 19.64
C GLN A 64 -6.67 -23.38 19.57
N ALA A 65 -7.41 -24.47 19.33
CA ALA A 65 -6.84 -25.81 19.23
C ALA A 65 -5.83 -25.91 18.07
N TRP A 66 -6.12 -25.28 16.93
CA TRP A 66 -5.19 -25.19 15.81
C TRP A 66 -3.98 -24.32 16.14
N ALA A 67 -4.18 -23.13 16.71
CA ALA A 67 -3.11 -22.19 17.07
C ALA A 67 -2.11 -22.77 18.08
N ALA A 68 -2.53 -23.70 18.95
CA ALA A 68 -1.62 -24.40 19.85
C ALA A 68 -0.61 -25.32 19.12
N LYS A 69 -0.97 -25.82 17.93
CA LYS A 69 -0.14 -26.76 17.13
C LYS A 69 0.56 -26.07 15.96
N ALA A 70 -0.02 -24.98 15.46
CA ALA A 70 0.44 -24.27 14.27
C ALA A 70 1.91 -23.81 14.31
N PRO A 71 2.50 -23.34 15.44
CA PRO A 71 3.87 -22.82 15.43
C PRO A 71 4.94 -23.80 14.95
N ALA A 72 4.79 -25.10 15.27
CA ALA A 72 5.74 -26.11 14.83
C ALA A 72 5.71 -26.32 13.31
N ILE A 73 4.53 -26.18 12.71
CA ILE A 73 4.28 -26.32 11.27
C ILE A 73 4.69 -25.04 10.53
N LEU A 74 4.21 -23.88 11.00
CA LEU A 74 4.43 -22.59 10.38
C LEU A 74 5.92 -22.22 10.29
N ARG A 75 6.75 -22.65 11.25
CA ARG A 75 8.21 -22.45 11.20
C ARG A 75 8.89 -23.12 10.01
N GLN A 76 8.24 -24.12 9.40
CA GLN A 76 8.76 -24.85 8.25
C GLN A 76 8.20 -24.29 6.92
N VAL A 77 7.23 -23.39 6.99
CA VAL A 77 6.61 -22.79 5.80
C VAL A 77 7.43 -21.60 5.36
N VAL A 78 7.90 -21.64 4.12
CA VAL A 78 8.53 -20.49 3.45
C VAL A 78 7.58 -20.01 2.36
N PRO A 79 6.75 -18.99 2.65
CA PRO A 79 5.78 -18.50 1.68
C PRO A 79 6.48 -17.77 0.52
N THR A 80 5.89 -17.90 -0.67
CA THR A 80 6.27 -17.11 -1.85
C THR A 80 5.44 -15.83 -1.89
N PHE A 81 6.08 -14.71 -2.22
CA PHE A 81 5.43 -13.41 -2.29
C PHE A 81 5.31 -12.90 -3.72
N PRO A 82 4.32 -12.04 -4.02
CA PRO A 82 4.28 -11.31 -5.28
C PRO A 82 5.56 -10.49 -5.49
N THR A 83 5.96 -10.34 -6.75
CA THR A 83 7.09 -9.48 -7.12
C THR A 83 6.91 -8.10 -6.50
N GLY A 84 7.95 -7.57 -5.84
CA GLY A 84 7.93 -6.23 -5.24
C GLY A 84 7.64 -6.12 -3.76
N PHE A 85 7.09 -7.18 -3.19
CA PHE A 85 6.94 -7.26 -1.75
C PHE A 85 8.33 -7.28 -1.12
N THR A 86 8.62 -6.29 -0.28
CA THR A 86 9.93 -6.12 0.38
C THR A 86 9.79 -5.49 1.76
N GLY A 87 10.73 -5.78 2.65
CA GLY A 87 10.80 -5.19 3.99
C GLY A 87 9.48 -5.35 4.77
N ARG A 88 8.98 -4.24 5.34
CA ARG A 88 7.75 -4.23 6.16
C ARG A 88 6.51 -4.77 5.44
N LEU A 89 6.49 -4.71 4.10
CA LEU A 89 5.39 -5.25 3.33
C LEU A 89 5.38 -6.79 3.39
N ILE A 90 6.53 -7.44 3.31
CA ILE A 90 6.66 -8.87 3.60
C ILE A 90 6.29 -9.13 5.05
N ASP A 91 6.88 -8.41 6.01
CA ASP A 91 6.71 -8.67 7.44
C ASP A 91 5.23 -8.71 7.87
N LYS A 92 4.39 -7.83 7.33
CA LYS A 92 2.95 -7.78 7.68
C LYS A 92 2.12 -8.87 6.99
N TRP A 93 2.52 -9.32 5.81
CA TRP A 93 1.76 -10.29 5.00
C TRP A 93 2.22 -11.74 5.21
N GLU A 94 3.48 -11.96 5.57
CA GLU A 94 4.09 -13.29 5.75
C GLU A 94 3.23 -14.24 6.59
N PRO A 95 2.66 -13.84 7.75
CA PRO A 95 1.82 -14.75 8.53
C PRO A 95 0.57 -15.21 7.75
N LEU A 96 -0.05 -14.33 6.97
CA LEU A 96 -1.26 -14.67 6.20
C LEU A 96 -0.91 -15.59 5.03
N PHE A 97 0.20 -15.33 4.33
CA PHE A 97 0.65 -16.19 3.24
C PHE A 97 1.01 -17.60 3.74
N ALA A 98 1.73 -17.68 4.87
CA ALA A 98 2.10 -18.97 5.45
C ALA A 98 0.84 -19.78 5.86
N ILE A 99 -0.15 -19.13 6.47
CA ILE A 99 -1.42 -19.78 6.84
C ILE A 99 -2.20 -20.21 5.60
N ALA A 100 -2.28 -19.35 4.58
CA ALA A 100 -2.99 -19.65 3.35
C ALA A 100 -2.38 -20.84 2.59
N GLN A 101 -1.06 -20.95 2.55
CA GLN A 101 -0.37 -22.09 1.94
C GLN A 101 -0.70 -23.41 2.65
N LEU A 102 -0.78 -23.40 3.99
CA LEU A 102 -1.21 -24.58 4.76
C LEU A 102 -2.69 -24.91 4.57
N ALA A 103 -3.53 -23.92 4.29
CA ALA A 103 -4.96 -24.10 4.05
C ALA A 103 -5.26 -24.63 2.64
N GLY A 104 -4.29 -24.62 1.73
CA GLY A 104 -4.38 -25.20 0.39
C GLY A 104 -4.24 -24.17 -0.74
N SER A 105 -4.18 -24.66 -1.97
CA SER A 105 -3.91 -23.83 -3.16
C SER A 105 -4.94 -22.73 -3.41
N ASP A 106 -6.23 -22.98 -3.15
CA ASP A 106 -7.28 -21.96 -3.29
C ASP A 106 -7.03 -20.77 -2.35
N TRP A 107 -6.68 -21.04 -1.09
CA TRP A 107 -6.35 -20.01 -0.12
C TRP A 107 -5.06 -19.27 -0.48
N ALA A 108 -4.04 -19.98 -0.96
CA ALA A 108 -2.80 -19.38 -1.46
C ALA A 108 -3.07 -18.39 -2.62
N ASN A 109 -3.98 -18.73 -3.53
CA ASN A 109 -4.39 -17.83 -4.61
C ASN A 109 -5.18 -16.61 -4.07
N ARG A 110 -6.13 -16.83 -3.15
CA ARG A 110 -6.93 -15.76 -2.54
C ARG A 110 -6.07 -14.73 -1.81
N VAL A 111 -5.10 -15.17 -1.01
CA VAL A 111 -4.22 -14.24 -0.28
C VAL A 111 -3.36 -13.42 -1.24
N GLN A 112 -2.90 -14.02 -2.34
CA GLN A 112 -2.14 -13.32 -3.37
C GLN A 112 -2.97 -12.22 -4.04
N ILE A 113 -4.21 -12.54 -4.45
CA ILE A 113 -5.13 -11.56 -5.04
C ILE A 113 -5.46 -10.44 -4.04
N ALA A 114 -5.76 -10.80 -2.79
CA ALA A 114 -6.08 -9.82 -1.75
C ALA A 114 -4.90 -8.88 -1.44
N ALA A 115 -3.69 -9.43 -1.33
CA ALA A 115 -2.48 -8.65 -1.05
C ALA A 115 -2.17 -7.67 -2.18
N ILE A 116 -2.25 -8.12 -3.43
CA ILE A 116 -2.06 -7.23 -4.58
C ILE A 116 -3.16 -6.16 -4.62
N GLY A 117 -4.43 -6.54 -4.42
CA GLY A 117 -5.57 -5.63 -4.46
C GLY A 117 -5.48 -4.52 -3.41
N LEU A 118 -5.26 -4.88 -2.15
CA LEU A 118 -5.22 -3.93 -1.03
C LEU A 118 -3.98 -3.02 -1.07
N GLU A 119 -2.85 -3.52 -1.55
CA GLU A 119 -1.65 -2.66 -1.65
C GLU A 119 -1.70 -1.78 -2.91
N LYS A 120 -2.32 -2.25 -4.01
CA LYS A 120 -2.53 -1.43 -5.22
C LYS A 120 -3.51 -0.29 -4.99
N SER A 121 -4.62 -0.52 -4.28
CA SER A 121 -5.57 0.56 -3.94
C SER A 121 -4.88 1.65 -3.11
N ARG A 122 -4.01 1.26 -2.17
CA ARG A 122 -3.19 2.21 -1.40
C ARG A 122 -2.17 2.97 -2.23
N MET A 123 -1.63 2.37 -3.30
CA MET A 123 -0.73 3.08 -4.22
C MET A 123 -1.47 4.13 -5.06
N LEU A 124 -2.80 4.08 -5.17
CA LEU A 124 -3.56 5.16 -5.79
C LEU A 124 -3.68 6.38 -4.85
N ASP A 125 -3.64 6.13 -3.53
CA ASP A 125 -3.52 7.15 -2.48
C ASP A 125 -2.05 7.41 -2.11
N VAL A 126 -1.22 7.74 -3.11
CA VAL A 126 0.21 8.05 -2.89
C VAL A 126 0.33 9.17 -1.86
N HIS A 127 1.04 8.91 -0.75
CA HIS A 127 1.31 9.92 0.26
C HIS A 127 1.94 11.16 -0.42
N PRO A 128 1.55 12.40 -0.09
CA PRO A 128 2.02 13.60 -0.81
C PRO A 128 3.55 13.72 -0.89
N SER A 129 4.29 13.15 0.06
CA SER A 129 5.76 13.14 0.01
C SER A 129 6.34 12.19 -1.03
N GLU A 130 5.69 11.05 -1.29
CA GLU A 130 6.08 10.12 -2.35
C GLU A 130 5.67 10.66 -3.73
N GLN A 131 4.47 11.22 -3.84
CA GLN A 131 4.00 11.83 -5.09
C GLN A 131 4.90 13.00 -5.51
N LEU A 132 5.40 13.78 -4.54
CA LEU A 132 6.39 14.83 -4.79
C LEU A 132 7.68 14.26 -5.42
N LEU A 133 8.17 13.12 -4.96
CA LEU A 133 9.39 12.50 -5.50
C LEU A 133 9.18 11.99 -6.93
N ILE A 134 8.00 11.46 -7.22
CA ILE A 134 7.61 11.03 -8.58
C ILE A 134 7.60 12.23 -9.52
N ASP A 135 6.94 13.32 -9.12
CA ASP A 135 6.84 14.51 -9.97
C ASP A 135 8.23 15.16 -10.16
N ILE A 136 9.10 15.15 -9.14
CA ILE A 136 10.51 15.58 -9.28
C ILE A 136 11.28 14.66 -10.24
N HIS A 137 11.10 13.34 -10.17
CA HIS A 137 11.74 12.39 -11.09
C HIS A 137 11.34 12.67 -12.54
N GLU A 138 10.05 12.92 -12.78
CA GLU A 138 9.51 13.27 -14.09
C GLU A 138 10.11 14.58 -14.60
N ILE A 139 10.16 15.63 -13.77
CA ILE A 139 10.80 16.90 -14.13
C ILE A 139 12.27 16.70 -14.54
N PHE A 140 13.05 15.95 -13.76
CA PHE A 140 14.45 15.65 -14.10
C PHE A 140 14.58 14.83 -15.37
N SER A 141 13.65 13.94 -15.66
CA SER A 141 13.70 13.05 -16.84
C SER A 141 13.27 13.77 -18.11
N THR A 142 12.21 14.57 -18.05
CA THR A 142 11.70 15.34 -19.20
C THR A 142 12.62 16.48 -19.60
N THR A 143 13.28 17.13 -18.63
CA THR A 143 14.21 18.24 -18.93
C THR A 143 15.63 17.80 -19.26
N GLY A 144 16.04 16.60 -18.82
CA GLY A 144 17.41 16.11 -18.96
C GLY A 144 18.46 16.90 -18.18
N LEU A 145 18.07 17.88 -17.36
CA LEU A 145 19.02 18.73 -16.63
C LEU A 145 19.65 17.97 -15.45
N PRO A 146 20.96 18.12 -15.18
CA PRO A 146 21.62 17.45 -14.06
C PRO A 146 21.29 18.09 -12.71
N ALA A 147 20.82 19.35 -12.71
CA ALA A 147 20.52 20.11 -11.51
C ALA A 147 19.49 21.22 -11.76
N PHE A 148 18.77 21.59 -10.70
CA PHE A 148 17.87 22.74 -10.69
C PHE A 148 18.18 23.64 -9.51
N LYS A 149 17.98 24.96 -9.66
CA LYS A 149 17.83 25.85 -8.50
C LYS A 149 16.53 25.48 -7.76
N SER A 150 16.52 25.74 -6.46
CA SER A 150 15.32 25.50 -5.64
C SER A 150 14.10 26.25 -6.18
N GLU A 151 14.31 27.46 -6.71
CA GLU A 151 13.27 28.28 -7.33
C GLU A 151 12.71 27.64 -8.60
N ASP A 152 13.59 27.21 -9.50
CA ASP A 152 13.17 26.66 -10.78
C ASP A 152 12.44 25.33 -10.58
N LEU A 153 12.97 24.43 -9.75
CA LEU A 153 12.30 23.16 -9.43
C LEU A 153 10.93 23.39 -8.79
N ALA A 154 10.82 24.34 -7.86
CA ALA A 154 9.57 24.74 -7.26
C ALA A 154 8.57 25.31 -8.29
N ARG A 155 9.06 26.05 -9.29
CA ARG A 155 8.24 26.60 -10.39
C ARG A 155 7.71 25.49 -11.30
N TYR A 156 8.53 24.49 -11.63
CA TYR A 156 8.09 23.32 -12.39
C TYR A 156 6.99 22.56 -11.64
N LEU A 157 7.19 22.28 -10.34
CA LEU A 157 6.19 21.58 -9.53
C LEU A 157 4.86 22.34 -9.45
N ARG A 158 4.88 23.67 -9.34
CA ARG A 158 3.64 24.47 -9.31
C ARG A 158 2.85 24.37 -10.63
N ARG A 159 3.53 24.09 -11.75
CA ARG A 159 2.91 23.97 -13.07
C ARG A 159 2.37 22.58 -13.36
N THR A 160 2.58 21.61 -12.47
CA THR A 160 2.00 20.27 -12.61
C THR A 160 0.49 20.34 -12.27
N PRO A 161 -0.41 20.12 -13.25
CA PRO A 161 -1.85 20.18 -13.01
C PRO A 161 -2.29 19.07 -12.04
N ASP A 162 -3.39 19.31 -11.33
CA ASP A 162 -4.03 18.35 -10.40
C ASP A 162 -3.13 17.84 -9.26
N ARG A 163 -2.14 18.66 -8.87
CA ARG A 163 -1.23 18.36 -7.77
C ARG A 163 -1.32 19.40 -6.65
N PRO A 164 -1.18 18.99 -5.38
CA PRO A 164 -1.28 19.92 -4.24
C PRO A 164 -0.14 20.97 -4.19
N TRP A 165 0.89 20.86 -5.05
CA TRP A 165 1.96 21.86 -5.16
C TRP A 165 1.57 23.10 -5.99
N SER A 166 0.50 23.04 -6.80
CA SER A 166 -0.02 24.20 -7.52
C SER A 166 -0.37 25.35 -6.58
N ASP A 167 -0.87 25.01 -5.40
CA ASP A 167 -1.42 25.96 -4.42
C ASP A 167 -0.38 26.39 -3.36
N TRP A 168 0.91 26.13 -3.60
CA TRP A 168 1.96 26.49 -2.66
C TRP A 168 2.24 28.00 -2.60
N THR A 169 1.86 28.62 -1.47
CA THR A 169 2.14 30.05 -1.15
C THR A 169 3.62 30.37 -0.87
N ASN A 170 4.48 29.35 -0.67
CA ASN A 170 5.94 29.53 -0.59
C ASN A 170 6.64 28.21 -0.99
N PRO A 171 6.80 27.96 -2.29
CA PRO A 171 7.05 26.62 -2.80
C PRO A 171 8.47 26.15 -2.50
N GLN A 172 9.46 27.04 -2.46
CA GLN A 172 10.83 26.69 -2.08
C GLN A 172 10.93 26.21 -0.63
N ARG A 173 10.24 26.90 0.28
CA ARG A 173 10.22 26.53 1.71
C ARG A 173 9.50 25.19 1.91
N LYS A 174 8.32 25.01 1.29
CA LYS A 174 7.56 23.76 1.36
C LYS A 174 8.33 22.58 0.77
N LEU A 175 8.94 22.77 -0.40
CA LEU A 175 9.81 21.79 -1.04
C LEU A 175 10.95 21.35 -0.10
N SER A 176 11.69 22.31 0.46
CA SER A 176 12.78 22.03 1.40
C SER A 176 12.31 21.28 2.65
N GLN A 177 11.15 21.63 3.20
CA GLN A 177 10.55 20.96 4.35
C GLN A 177 10.19 19.50 4.04
N MET A 178 9.56 19.23 2.90
CA MET A 178 9.19 17.87 2.49
C MET A 178 10.42 17.01 2.18
N LEU A 179 11.41 17.57 1.48
CA LEU A 179 12.64 16.85 1.13
C LEU A 179 13.56 16.54 2.32
N ARG A 180 13.41 17.27 3.43
CA ARG A 180 14.16 17.02 4.66
C ARG A 180 13.92 15.61 5.22
N ALA A 181 12.72 15.05 5.05
CA ALA A 181 12.40 13.69 5.46
C ALA A 181 13.28 12.64 4.76
N TYR A 182 13.68 12.90 3.52
CA TYR A 182 14.55 12.04 2.71
C TYR A 182 16.03 12.39 2.84
N ARG A 183 16.39 13.26 3.79
CA ARG A 183 17.76 13.79 3.98
C ARG A 183 18.31 14.53 2.74
N ILE A 184 17.42 15.02 1.87
CA ILE A 184 17.77 15.83 0.71
C ILE A 184 17.70 17.31 1.11
N ARG A 185 18.79 18.04 0.92
CA ARG A 185 18.91 19.46 1.26
C ARG A 185 19.46 20.24 0.07
N PRO A 186 19.06 21.51 -0.11
CA PRO A 186 19.59 22.31 -1.19
C PRO A 186 21.08 22.60 -0.96
N LYS A 187 21.89 22.40 -2.00
CA LYS A 187 23.33 22.70 -2.03
C LYS A 187 23.64 23.72 -3.12
N ASN A 188 24.84 24.27 -3.14
CA ASN A 188 25.28 25.08 -4.27
C ASN A 188 25.28 24.21 -5.54
N VAL A 189 24.55 24.63 -6.56
CA VAL A 189 24.43 23.91 -7.84
C VAL A 189 25.10 24.70 -8.94
N ARG A 190 25.76 23.99 -9.86
CA ARG A 190 26.41 24.59 -11.01
C ARG A 190 25.39 24.77 -12.14
N THR A 191 24.58 25.81 -12.02
CA THR A 191 23.65 26.31 -13.05
C THR A 191 24.25 27.56 -13.72
N PRO A 192 23.70 28.05 -14.85
CA PRO A 192 24.21 29.27 -15.51
C PRO A 192 24.33 30.50 -14.59
N THR A 193 23.51 30.55 -13.55
CA THR A 193 23.55 31.56 -12.49
C THR A 193 23.84 30.88 -11.15
N GLN A 194 24.59 31.54 -10.25
CA GLN A 194 24.85 30.98 -8.91
C GLN A 194 23.55 30.88 -8.10
N GLY A 195 23.45 29.85 -7.26
CA GLY A 195 22.30 29.64 -6.40
C GLY A 195 22.31 28.30 -5.67
N LYS A 196 21.40 28.16 -4.70
CA LYS A 196 21.13 26.90 -4.02
C LYS A 196 20.04 26.12 -4.73
N GLY A 197 20.18 24.80 -4.76
CA GLY A 197 19.29 23.92 -5.49
C GLY A 197 19.57 22.45 -5.25
N TYR A 198 19.06 21.60 -6.13
CA TYR A 198 19.14 20.15 -6.02
C TYR A 198 19.73 19.53 -7.27
N THR A 199 20.64 18.57 -7.10
CA THR A 199 21.18 17.76 -8.21
C THR A 199 20.43 16.45 -8.33
N ARG A 200 20.33 15.89 -9.54
CA ARG A 200 19.68 14.60 -9.78
C ARG A 200 20.23 13.49 -8.88
N ASP A 201 21.55 13.47 -8.70
CA ASP A 201 22.24 12.47 -7.85
C ASP A 201 21.75 12.45 -6.40
N GLN A 202 21.27 13.58 -5.85
CA GLN A 202 20.74 13.61 -4.48
C GLN A 202 19.48 12.76 -4.35
N PHE A 203 18.76 12.54 -5.44
CA PHE A 203 17.52 11.78 -5.47
C PHE A 203 17.72 10.34 -5.93
N GLN A 204 18.88 9.96 -6.48
CA GLN A 204 19.06 8.66 -7.13
C GLN A 204 18.62 7.49 -6.24
N ARG A 205 19.13 7.44 -5.00
CA ARG A 205 18.74 6.41 -4.01
C ARG A 205 17.24 6.35 -3.76
N VAL A 206 16.57 7.50 -3.79
CA VAL A 206 15.13 7.60 -3.54
C VAL A 206 14.35 7.21 -4.79
N PHE A 207 14.81 7.60 -5.97
CA PHE A 207 14.24 7.17 -7.24
C PHE A 207 14.30 5.65 -7.41
N ASP A 208 15.43 5.04 -7.07
CA ASP A 208 15.59 3.58 -7.14
C ASP A 208 14.57 2.86 -6.26
N VAL A 209 14.19 3.43 -5.11
CA VAL A 209 13.24 2.80 -4.18
C VAL A 209 11.78 3.05 -4.59
N PHE A 210 11.43 4.28 -4.95
CA PHE A 210 10.03 4.67 -5.16
C PHE A 210 9.55 4.50 -6.60
N ILE A 211 10.43 4.59 -7.59
CA ILE A 211 10.05 4.43 -9.01
C ILE A 211 9.89 2.94 -9.35
N HIS A 212 10.71 2.04 -8.79
CA HIS A 212 10.53 0.58 -8.95
C HIS A 212 9.25 0.06 -8.29
N LYS A 213 8.73 0.74 -7.25
CA LYS A 213 7.42 0.44 -6.66
C LYS A 213 6.23 0.65 -7.61
N ARG A 214 6.39 1.42 -8.69
CA ARG A 214 5.32 1.67 -9.67
C ARG A 214 5.37 0.71 -10.87
N SER A 215 6.49 0.04 -11.11
CA SER A 215 6.63 -0.98 -12.15
C SER A 215 5.81 -2.27 -11.87
N PHE A 216 5.08 -2.34 -10.76
CA PHE A 216 4.16 -3.44 -10.39
C PHE A 216 2.84 -3.46 -11.16
N ALA A 217 2.78 -2.87 -12.35
CA ALA A 217 1.71 -3.15 -13.30
C ALA A 217 2.17 -4.24 -14.27
N PRO A 218 1.87 -5.53 -14.04
CA PRO A 218 1.73 -6.41 -15.19
C PRO A 218 0.62 -5.82 -16.05
N ALA A 219 0.91 -5.64 -17.34
CA ALA A 219 -0.12 -5.39 -18.34
C ALA A 219 -1.19 -6.48 -18.17
N LEU A 220 -2.42 -6.07 -17.88
CA LEU A 220 -3.53 -7.00 -17.97
C LEU A 220 -3.61 -7.43 -19.43
N VAL A 221 -3.25 -8.69 -19.70
CA VAL A 221 -3.76 -9.40 -20.86
C VAL A 221 -5.28 -9.29 -20.74
N GLY A 222 -5.89 -8.58 -21.68
CA GLY A 222 -7.34 -8.47 -21.76
C GLY A 222 -7.90 -9.89 -21.83
N THR A 223 -8.71 -10.27 -20.85
CA THR A 223 -9.62 -11.38 -21.03
C THR A 223 -10.81 -10.82 -21.81
N ASP A 224 -10.70 -10.89 -23.13
CA ASP A 224 -11.81 -10.70 -24.05
C ASP A 224 -12.90 -11.74 -23.76
N GLY A 225 -14.16 -11.34 -23.97
CA GLY A 225 -15.22 -12.28 -24.31
C GLY A 225 -16.30 -12.48 -23.26
N THR A 226 -17.19 -11.49 -23.14
CA THR A 226 -18.61 -11.70 -22.85
C THR A 226 -19.23 -12.68 -23.86
N ASP A 227 -19.71 -13.83 -23.40
CA ASP A 227 -20.71 -14.62 -24.13
C ASP A 227 -22.06 -14.52 -23.39
N GLY A 228 -22.90 -13.63 -23.90
CA GLY A 228 -24.31 -13.55 -23.55
C GLY A 228 -25.03 -14.80 -24.08
N THR A 229 -25.65 -15.56 -23.18
CA THR A 229 -26.56 -16.64 -23.55
C THR A 229 -27.85 -16.03 -24.11
N ALA A 230 -27.94 -16.03 -25.45
CA ALA A 230 -29.19 -15.82 -26.16
C ALA A 230 -30.04 -17.11 -26.07
N SER A 231 -31.09 -17.09 -25.25
CA SER A 231 -32.11 -18.15 -25.29
C SER A 231 -33.02 -17.90 -26.48
N ALA A 232 -32.88 -18.73 -27.51
CA ALA A 232 -33.82 -18.84 -28.61
C ALA A 232 -35.21 -19.26 -28.08
N ARG A 233 -36.26 -18.52 -28.48
CA ARG A 233 -37.62 -19.05 -28.61
C ARG A 233 -38.15 -18.64 -29.96
N THR A 234 -38.30 -19.61 -30.86
CA THR A 234 -39.09 -19.47 -32.08
C THR A 234 -40.20 -20.52 -32.04
N LYS A 235 -41.40 -20.00 -31.76
CA LYS A 235 -42.68 -20.19 -32.46
C LYS A 235 -43.10 -21.60 -32.94
N GLY A 236 -44.32 -21.96 -32.59
CA GLY A 236 -45.14 -22.96 -33.26
C GLY A 236 -46.58 -22.89 -32.75
N ASP A 237 -47.37 -21.97 -33.30
CA ASP A 237 -48.82 -22.13 -33.38
C ASP A 237 -49.11 -23.28 -34.36
N ILE A 238 -50.16 -24.08 -34.11
CA ILE A 238 -51.22 -24.49 -35.05
C ILE A 238 -52.08 -25.61 -34.39
N GLU A 239 -53.39 -25.37 -34.43
CA GLU A 239 -54.57 -26.22 -34.12
C GLU A 239 -54.98 -26.46 -32.65
#